data_AF-A0A950NKH9-F1
#
_entry.id   AF-A0A950NKH9-F1
#
_cell.length_a   1.000
_cell.length_b   1.000
_cell.length_c   1.000
_cell.angle_alpha   90.00
_cell.angle_beta   90.00
_cell.angle_gamma   90.00
#
_symmetry.space_group_name_H-M   'P 1'
#
loop_
_entity.id
_entity.type
_entity.pdbx_description
1 polymer ?
#
loop_
_entity_poly.entity_id
_entity_poly.type
_entity_poly.pdbx_seq_one_letter_code
_entity_poly.pdbx_strand_id
1 'polypeptide(L)' 'MTADLRLIRYFVTVAEEGNVTRAAERLHISQPSLSAAIQQLEAQLGVELVVRIGRRIEITPA' A
#
# COMPACT_ATOMS: atom_id res chain seq x y z
N MET A 1 -12.47 -16.83 0.48
CA MET A 1 -12.24 -15.53 1.14
C MET A 1 -11.30 -15.71 2.33
N THR A 2 -10.01 -15.93 2.09
CA THR A 2 -8.99 -15.61 3.10
C THR A 2 -8.67 -14.15 2.89
N ALA A 3 -9.33 -13.26 3.62
CA ALA A 3 -8.97 -11.84 3.62
C ALA A 3 -7.46 -11.75 3.84
N ASP A 4 -6.77 -11.18 2.86
CA ASP A 4 -5.33 -11.26 2.72
C ASP A 4 -4.72 -10.26 3.73
N LEU A 5 -4.74 -10.60 5.03
CA LEU A 5 -4.32 -9.74 6.15
C LEU A 5 -2.92 -9.14 5.93
N ARG A 6 -2.10 -9.80 5.12
CA ARG A 6 -0.83 -9.29 4.63
C ARG A 6 -1.00 -8.02 3.78
N LEU A 7 -1.91 -8.02 2.82
CA LEU A 7 -2.23 -6.84 1.99
C LEU A 7 -2.76 -5.69 2.85
N ILE A 8 -3.63 -5.97 3.80
CA ILE A 8 -4.12 -4.94 4.75
C ILE A 8 -2.96 -4.38 5.59
N ARG A 9 -2.10 -5.24 6.13
CA ARG A 9 -0.91 -4.81 6.88
C ARG A 9 0.03 -3.96 6.03
N TYR A 10 0.22 -4.33 4.78
CA TYR A 10 1.03 -3.58 3.82
C TYR A 10 0.44 -2.19 3.57
N PHE A 11 -0.86 -2.11 3.33
CA PHE A 11 -1.56 -0.84 3.16
C PHE A 11 -1.47 0.05 4.41
N VAL A 12 -1.75 -0.50 5.59
CA VAL A 12 -1.62 0.25 6.86
C VAL A 12 -0.20 0.77 7.04
N THR A 13 0.82 -0.03 6.73
CA THR A 13 2.22 0.43 6.84
C THR A 13 2.52 1.55 5.84
N VAL A 14 1.99 1.49 4.61
CA VAL A 14 2.12 2.59 3.64
C VAL A 14 1.41 3.85 4.13
N ALA A 15 0.24 3.72 4.75
CA ALA A 15 -0.52 4.83 5.32
C ALA A 15 0.22 5.50 6.50
N GLU A 16 0.84 4.71 7.38
CA GLU A 16 1.64 5.22 8.50
C GLU A 16 2.90 5.96 8.02
N GLU A 17 3.58 5.44 7.01
CA GLU A 17 4.84 6.02 6.51
C GLU A 17 4.64 7.19 5.53
N GLY A 18 3.49 7.27 4.85
CA GLY A 18 3.23 8.22 3.77
C GLY A 18 4.18 8.09 2.57
N ASN A 19 4.95 6.99 2.51
CA ASN A 19 6.00 6.75 1.55
C ASN A 19 6.21 5.24 1.35
N VAL A 20 6.00 4.76 0.12
CA VAL A 20 6.12 3.32 -0.20
C VAL A 20 7.54 2.79 -0.01
N THR A 21 8.56 3.59 -0.30
CA THR A 21 9.96 3.17 -0.10
C THR A 21 10.25 2.93 1.38
N ARG A 22 9.88 3.87 2.26
CA ARG A 22 10.06 3.71 3.71
C ARG A 22 9.24 2.56 4.27
N ALA A 23 8.01 2.38 3.77
CA ALA A 23 7.17 1.24 4.14
C ALA A 23 7.79 -0.10 3.71
N ALA A 24 8.38 -0.18 2.52
CA ALA A 24 9.06 -1.38 2.05
C ALA A 24 10.31 -1.70 2.88
N GLU A 25 11.09 -0.69 3.24
CA GLU A 25 12.23 -0.81 4.17
C GLU A 25 11.78 -1.35 5.53
N ARG A 26 10.72 -0.78 6.12
CA ARG A 26 10.14 -1.21 7.41
C ARG A 26 9.59 -2.64 7.37
N LEU A 27 9.05 -3.05 6.23
CA LEU A 27 8.54 -4.41 6.02
C LEU A 27 9.63 -5.41 5.58
N HIS A 28 10.87 -4.95 5.38
CA HIS A 28 11.97 -5.76 4.87
C HIS A 28 11.66 -6.45 3.53
N ILE A 29 10.97 -5.75 2.63
CA ILE A 29 10.64 -6.23 1.28
C ILE A 29 11.06 -5.22 0.22
N SER A 30 11.03 -5.63 -1.05
CA SER A 30 11.29 -4.70 -2.15
C SER A 30 10.12 -3.73 -2.34
N GLN A 31 10.42 -2.48 -2.70
CA GLN A 31 9.41 -1.48 -3.05
C GLN A 31 8.49 -1.95 -4.22
N PRO A 32 9.01 -2.58 -5.30
CA PRO A 32 8.15 -3.13 -6.35
C PRO A 32 7.16 -4.18 -5.83
N SER A 33 7.60 -5.07 -4.94
CA SER A 33 6.73 -6.08 -4.31
C SER A 33 5.62 -5.43 -3.49
N LEU A 34 5.94 -4.38 -2.72
CA LEU A 34 4.95 -3.64 -1.95
C LEU A 34 3.94 -2.94 -2.86
N SER A 35 4.40 -2.24 -3.92
CA SER A 35 3.49 -1.59 -4.86
C SER A 35 2.55 -2.57 -5.57
N ALA A 36 3.04 -3.73 -6.01
CA ALA A 36 2.20 -4.76 -6.62
C ALA A 36 1.14 -5.29 -5.64
N ALA A 37 1.48 -5.45 -4.36
CA ALA A 37 0.56 -5.89 -3.33
C ALA A 37 -0.55 -4.85 -3.05
N ILE A 38 -0.22 -3.56 -3.05
CA ILE A 38 -1.22 -2.49 -2.92
C ILE A 38 -2.16 -2.47 -4.13
N GLN A 39 -1.63 -2.55 -5.35
CA GLN A 39 -2.45 -2.63 -6.57
C GLN A 39 -3.37 -3.85 -6.56
N GLN A 40 -2.90 -4.99 -6.05
CA GLN A 40 -3.72 -6.18 -5.86
C GLN A 40 -4.87 -5.93 -4.88
N LEU A 41 -4.62 -5.21 -3.78
CA LEU A 41 -5.65 -4.86 -2.80
C LEU A 41 -6.70 -3.91 -3.40
N GLU A 42 -6.25 -2.88 -4.10
CA GLU A 42 -7.12 -1.93 -4.81
C GLU A 42 -8.01 -2.65 -5.83
N ALA A 43 -7.44 -3.59 -6.60
CA ALA A 43 -8.19 -4.40 -7.56
C ALA A 43 -9.21 -5.33 -6.89
N GLN A 44 -8.90 -5.88 -5.71
CA GLN A 44 -9.83 -6.71 -4.95
C GLN A 44 -11.01 -5.90 -4.37
N LEU A 45 -10.75 -4.65 -3.99
CA LEU A 45 -11.76 -3.76 -3.41
C LEU A 45 -12.51 -2.92 -4.46
N GLY A 46 -11.97 -2.82 -5.67
CA GLY A 46 -12.52 -1.99 -6.74
C GLY A 46 -12.38 -0.49 -6.50
N VAL A 47 -11.45 -0.08 -5.64
CA VAL A 47 -11.22 1.33 -5.26
C VAL A 47 -9.72 1.63 -5.20
N GLU A 48 -9.34 2.87 -5.50
CA GLU A 48 -8.00 3.38 -5.23
C GLU A 48 -7.86 3.72 -3.74
N LEU A 49 -6.82 3.21 -3.10
CA LEU A 49 -6.52 3.43 -1.67
C LEU A 49 -5.41 4.46 -1.46
N VAL A 50 -4.57 4.68 -2.48
CA VAL A 50 -3.43 5.59 -2.43
C VAL A 50 -3.33 6.44 -3.68
N VAL A 51 -3.11 7.74 -3.48
CA VAL A 51 -2.85 8.70 -4.56
C VAL A 51 -1.40 9.16 -4.48
N ARG A 52 -0.72 9.24 -5.63
CA ARG A 52 0.62 9.81 -5.72
C ARG A 52 0.53 11.30 -5.97
N ILE A 53 1.02 12.11 -5.02
CA ILE A 53 1.16 13.56 -5.17
C ILE A 53 2.66 13.90 -5.20
N GLY A 54 3.19 14.03 -6.41
CA GLY A 54 4.62 14.19 -6.64
C GLY A 54 5.43 12.99 -6.12
N ARG A 55 6.23 13.21 -5.07
CA ARG A 55 7.04 12.17 -4.40
C ARG A 55 6.37 11.57 -3.16
N ARG A 56 5.20 12.07 -2.76
CA ARG A 56 4.48 11.64 -1.56
C ARG A 56 3.28 10.78 -1.93
N ILE A 57 2.88 9.95 -0.99
CA ILE A 57 1.66 9.15 -1.06
C ILE A 57 0.66 9.77 -0.09
N GLU A 58 -0.55 9.97 -0.56
CA GLU A 58 -1.70 10.33 0.27
C GLU A 58 -2.73 9.20 0.25
N ILE A 59 -3.43 9.04 1.37
CA ILE A 59 -4.48 8.03 1.51
C ILE A 59 -5.78 8.63 1.01
N THR A 60 -6.47 7.89 0.14
CA THR A 60 -7.79 8.33 -0.33
C THR A 60 -8.79 8.31 0.83
N PRO A 61 -9.82 9.17 0.81
CA PRO A 61 -10.90 9.12 1.79
C PRO A 61 -11.82 7.88 1.70
N ALA A 62 -11.48 6.92 0.83
CA ALA A 62 -12.35 5.81 0.40
C ALA A 62 -13.03 5.06 1.54
#